data_AF-A0A455TZN4-F1
#
_entry.id   AF-A0A455TZN4-F1
#
_cell.length_a   1.000
_cell.length_b   1.000
_cell.length_c   1.000
_cell.angle_alpha   90.00
_cell.angle_beta   90.00
_cell.angle_gamma   90.00
#
_symmetry.space_group_name_H-M   'P 1'
#
loop_
_entity.id
_entity.type
_entity.pdbx_description
1 polymer ?
#
loop_
_entity_poly.entity_id
_entity_poly.type
_entity_poly.pdbx_seq_one_letter_code
_entity_poly.pdbx_strand_id
1 'polypeptide(L)'
;MACLHPFSRAWHKQITADQLTLRDTPKAQTALAINSDPLPALPELNDIPIDGHLWPAGEDAAADNLARFLRFRGRHYKDQRDLPKVRGTSELSPYLALGMISHRQCLQAVMAENGGI
;
A
#
# COMPACT_ATOMS: atom_id res chain seq x y z
N MET A 1 -0.25 25.59 -13.55
CA MET A 1 -0.05 24.59 -12.47
C MET A 1 1.21 23.78 -12.78
N ALA A 2 2.36 24.07 -12.15
CA ALA A 2 3.62 23.36 -12.44
C ALA A 2 4.58 23.28 -11.23
N CYS A 3 4.06 23.04 -10.01
CA CYS A 3 4.88 22.92 -8.80
C CYS A 3 5.39 21.48 -8.53
N LEU A 4 4.79 20.47 -9.18
CA LEU A 4 5.15 19.06 -8.98
C LEU A 4 6.50 18.67 -9.61
N HIS A 5 6.88 19.31 -10.72
CA HIS A 5 8.10 19.01 -11.45
C HIS A 5 9.40 19.36 -10.70
N PRO A 6 9.56 20.54 -10.07
CA PRO A 6 10.73 20.83 -9.23
C PRO A 6 10.79 19.97 -7.97
N PHE A 7 9.66 19.73 -7.30
CA PHE A 7 9.60 18.83 -6.14
C PHE A 7 10.03 17.41 -6.50
N SER A 8 9.47 16.81 -7.56
CA SER A 8 9.81 15.45 -8.00
C SER A 8 11.30 15.32 -8.35
N ARG A 9 11.88 16.32 -9.04
CA ARG A 9 13.32 16.34 -9.33
C ARG A 9 14.18 16.42 -8.08
N ALA A 10 13.82 17.28 -7.13
CA ALA A 10 14.54 17.41 -5.87
C ALA A 10 14.45 16.12 -5.04
N TRP A 11 13.26 15.50 -5.00
CA TRP A 11 13.03 14.23 -4.31
C TRP A 11 13.90 13.11 -4.89
N HIS A 12 13.91 12.92 -6.22
CA HIS A 12 14.78 11.92 -6.86
C HIS A 12 16.27 12.17 -6.60
N LYS A 13 16.70 13.43 -6.46
CA LYS A 13 18.10 13.77 -6.16
C LYS A 13 18.49 13.46 -4.71
N GLN A 14 17.54 13.54 -3.78
CA GLN A 14 17.81 13.43 -2.34
C GLN A 14 17.50 12.06 -1.75
N ILE A 15 16.62 11.27 -2.41
CA ILE A 15 16.20 9.97 -1.89
C ILE A 15 17.39 8.99 -1.87
N THR A 16 17.59 8.32 -0.75
CA THR A 16 18.62 7.28 -0.59
C THR A 16 17.99 5.90 -0.47
N ALA A 17 18.76 4.85 -0.78
CA ALA A 17 18.31 3.47 -0.62
C ALA A 17 17.87 3.20 0.83
N ASP A 18 18.63 3.67 1.82
CA ASP A 18 18.32 3.51 3.25
C ASP A 18 16.96 4.10 3.63
N GLN A 19 16.57 5.24 3.06
CA GLN A 19 15.26 5.86 3.29
C GLN A 19 14.10 5.01 2.73
N LEU A 20 14.39 4.16 1.75
CA LEU A 20 13.43 3.28 1.09
C LEU A 20 13.48 1.84 1.59
N THR A 21 14.37 1.53 2.54
CA THR A 21 14.45 0.18 3.13
C THR A 21 13.18 -0.17 3.88
N LEU A 22 12.77 -1.43 3.71
CA LEU A 22 11.75 -2.04 4.55
C LEU A 22 12.36 -2.41 5.90
N ARG A 23 11.51 -2.39 6.92
CA ARG A 23 11.87 -2.84 8.26
C ARG A 23 11.09 -4.11 8.53
N ASP A 24 11.76 -5.05 9.19
CA ASP A 24 11.13 -6.31 9.56
C ASP A 24 10.02 -6.09 10.59
N THR A 25 9.01 -6.95 10.54
CA THR A 25 7.99 -7.02 11.57
C THR A 25 8.66 -7.29 12.92
N PRO A 26 8.35 -6.51 13.97
CA PRO A 26 8.94 -6.74 15.28
C PRO A 26 8.55 -8.13 15.79
N LYS A 27 9.48 -8.77 16.51
CA LYS A 27 9.18 -10.04 17.17
C LYS A 27 8.17 -9.81 18.29
N ALA A 28 7.31 -10.79 18.51
CA ALA A 28 6.39 -10.77 19.65
C ALA A 28 7.16 -10.58 20.95
N GLN A 29 6.67 -9.66 21.79
CA GLN A 29 7.24 -9.40 23.10
C GLN A 29 6.99 -10.60 24.04
N THR A 30 7.93 -10.87 24.95
CA THR A 30 7.74 -11.85 26.03
C THR A 30 6.51 -11.50 26.87
N ALA A 31 5.66 -12.48 27.14
CA ALA A 31 4.47 -12.31 27.97
C ALA A 31 4.84 -11.82 29.38
N LEU A 32 4.12 -10.81 29.84
CA LEU A 32 4.25 -10.26 31.18
C LEU A 32 3.28 -10.96 32.13
N ALA A 33 3.57 -10.95 33.43
CA ALA A 33 2.68 -11.47 34.48
C ALA A 33 1.52 -10.49 34.80
N ILE A 34 1.11 -9.67 33.83
CA ILE A 34 0.05 -8.67 33.97
C ILE A 34 -1.11 -9.15 33.08
N ASN A 35 -2.30 -9.27 33.67
CA ASN A 35 -3.51 -9.61 32.93
C ASN A 35 -3.99 -8.39 32.13
N SER A 36 -4.35 -8.60 30.87
CA SER A 36 -5.00 -7.57 30.05
C SER A 36 -6.46 -7.43 30.45
N ASP A 37 -6.98 -6.20 30.41
CA ASP A 37 -8.41 -5.96 30.41
C ASP A 37 -9.04 -6.54 29.13
N PRO A 38 -10.34 -6.90 29.15
CA PRO A 38 -11.06 -7.29 27.95
C PRO A 38 -11.09 -6.16 26.92
N LEU A 39 -11.06 -6.52 25.64
CA LEU A 39 -11.18 -5.54 24.55
C LEU A 39 -12.55 -4.84 24.61
N PRO A 40 -12.60 -3.51 24.39
CA PRO A 40 -13.87 -2.80 24.29
C PRO A 40 -14.64 -3.26 23.05
N ALA A 41 -15.97 -3.08 23.07
CA ALA A 41 -16.79 -3.26 21.89
C ALA A 41 -16.39 -2.26 20.78
N LEU A 42 -16.58 -2.66 19.52
CA LEU A 42 -16.36 -1.78 18.38
C LEU A 42 -17.32 -0.58 18.44
N PRO A 43 -16.86 0.63 18.04
CA PRO A 43 -17.73 1.80 18.02
C PRO A 43 -18.83 1.64 16.97
N GLU A 44 -20.00 2.22 17.24
CA GLU A 44 -21.05 2.36 16.24
C GLU A 44 -20.61 3.39 15.19
N LEU A 45 -20.66 2.99 13.92
CA LEU A 45 -20.37 3.86 12.79
C LEU A 45 -21.67 4.23 12.09
N ASN A 46 -21.82 5.50 11.73
CA ASN A 46 -22.98 6.01 10.99
C ASN A 46 -22.92 5.66 9.49
N ASP A 47 -21.77 5.20 9.01
CA ASP A 47 -21.51 4.92 7.60
C ASP A 47 -21.84 3.47 7.24
N ILE A 48 -22.30 3.27 6.00
CA ILE A 48 -22.54 1.95 5.45
C ILE A 48 -21.18 1.32 5.08
N PRO A 49 -20.86 0.11 5.56
CA PRO A 49 -19.62 -0.57 5.19
C PRO A 49 -19.54 -0.78 3.68
N ILE A 50 -18.35 -0.56 3.13
CA ILE A 50 -18.06 -0.95 1.74
C ILE A 50 -18.14 -2.48 1.60
N ASP A 51 -18.43 -2.96 0.39
CA ASP A 51 -18.44 -4.39 0.11
C ASP A 51 -17.05 -5.01 0.33
N GLY A 52 -16.94 -5.83 1.37
CA GLY A 52 -15.70 -6.53 1.74
C GLY A 52 -15.25 -7.58 0.72
N HIS A 53 -16.10 -7.97 -0.23
CA HIS A 53 -15.67 -8.82 -1.35
C HIS A 53 -14.91 -8.03 -2.42
N LEU A 54 -15.27 -6.75 -2.62
CA LEU A 54 -14.55 -5.86 -3.54
C LEU A 54 -13.30 -5.29 -2.90
N TRP A 55 -13.35 -5.01 -1.59
CA TRP A 55 -12.29 -4.41 -0.82
C TRP A 55 -12.03 -5.20 0.47
N PRO A 56 -11.49 -6.43 0.37
CA PRO A 56 -11.13 -7.20 1.55
C PRO A 56 -10.11 -6.42 2.37
N ALA A 57 -10.34 -6.29 3.68
CA ALA A 57 -9.46 -5.55 4.58
C ALA A 57 -8.24 -6.39 4.98
N GLY A 58 -7.15 -5.71 5.35
CA GLY A 58 -5.94 -6.33 5.89
C GLY A 58 -4.71 -6.20 4.99
N GLU A 59 -3.55 -6.50 5.57
CA GLU A 59 -2.25 -6.39 4.91
C GLU A 59 -2.11 -7.40 3.76
N ASP A 60 -2.58 -8.64 3.95
CA ASP A 60 -2.52 -9.71 2.95
C ASP A 60 -3.29 -9.33 1.67
N ALA A 61 -4.51 -8.82 1.83
CA ALA A 61 -5.32 -8.33 0.72
C ALA A 61 -4.64 -7.18 -0.05
N ALA A 62 -3.98 -6.27 0.66
CA ALA A 62 -3.23 -5.18 0.05
C ALA A 62 -2.03 -5.70 -0.75
N ALA A 63 -1.28 -6.64 -0.19
CA ALA A 63 -0.13 -7.27 -0.83
C ALA A 63 -0.53 -8.05 -2.08
N ASP A 64 -1.62 -8.83 -2.02
CA ASP A 64 -2.16 -9.58 -3.15
C ASP A 64 -2.60 -8.65 -4.30
N ASN A 65 -3.26 -7.54 -3.97
CA ASN A 65 -3.66 -6.55 -4.96
C ASN A 65 -2.46 -5.90 -5.66
N LEU A 66 -1.39 -5.59 -4.90
CA LEU A 66 -0.14 -5.07 -5.46
C LEU A 66 0.51 -6.11 -6.39
N ALA A 67 0.68 -7.35 -5.93
CA ALA A 67 1.28 -8.42 -6.72
C ALA A 67 0.51 -8.68 -8.02
N ARG A 68 -0.83 -8.76 -7.94
CA ARG A 68 -1.70 -8.90 -9.13
C ARG A 68 -1.59 -7.71 -10.07
N PHE A 69 -1.56 -6.50 -9.54
CA PHE A 69 -1.38 -5.31 -10.36
C PHE A 69 -0.07 -5.37 -11.14
N LEU A 70 1.06 -5.62 -10.47
CA LEU A 70 2.37 -5.68 -11.11
C LEU A 70 2.44 -6.79 -12.17
N ARG A 71 1.96 -7.99 -11.84
CA ARG A 71 1.99 -9.15 -12.74
C ARG A 71 1.19 -8.96 -14.03
N PHE A 72 -0.01 -8.39 -13.93
CA PHE A 72 -0.98 -8.41 -15.03
C PHE A 72 -1.27 -7.03 -15.66
N ARG A 73 -1.14 -5.94 -14.91
CA ARG A 73 -1.63 -4.61 -15.31
C ARG A 73 -0.54 -3.55 -15.37
N GLY A 74 0.50 -3.67 -14.54
CA GLY A 74 1.55 -2.66 -14.37
C GLY A 74 2.21 -2.26 -15.69
N ARG A 75 2.53 -3.24 -16.55
CA ARG A 75 3.12 -2.99 -17.88
C ARG A 75 2.23 -2.18 -18.83
N HIS A 76 0.92 -2.24 -18.64
CA HIS A 76 -0.07 -1.53 -19.47
C HIS A 76 -0.63 -0.29 -18.78
N TYR A 77 -0.13 0.06 -17.59
CA TYR A 77 -0.67 1.14 -16.76
C TYR A 77 -0.76 2.48 -17.50
N LYS A 78 0.30 2.83 -18.25
CA LYS A 78 0.36 4.08 -19.02
C LYS A 78 -0.79 4.22 -20.01
N ASP A 79 -1.18 3.13 -20.66
CA ASP A 79 -2.15 3.14 -21.75
C ASP A 79 -3.58 2.88 -21.25
N GLN A 80 -3.74 2.23 -20.09
CA GLN A 80 -5.03 1.76 -19.60
C GLN A 80 -5.60 2.56 -18.41
N ARG A 81 -4.79 3.35 -17.69
CA ARG A 81 -5.25 4.06 -16.48
C ARG A 81 -6.41 5.03 -16.74
N ASP A 82 -6.50 5.57 -17.95
CA ASP A 82 -7.46 6.60 -18.34
C ASP A 82 -8.73 6.01 -19.00
N LEU A 83 -8.87 4.67 -19.03
CA LEU A 83 -9.99 3.95 -19.62
C LEU A 83 -10.92 3.39 -18.52
N PRO A 84 -12.07 4.04 -18.18
CA PRO A 84 -12.90 3.64 -17.04
C PRO A 84 -13.49 2.24 -17.12
N LYS A 85 -13.74 1.74 -18.35
CA LYS A 85 -14.24 0.38 -18.59
C LYS A 85 -13.18 -0.71 -18.37
N VAL A 86 -11.91 -0.32 -18.21
CA VAL A 86 -10.78 -1.22 -18.00
C VAL A 86 -10.31 -1.05 -16.56
N ARG A 87 -10.10 -2.16 -15.85
CA ARG A 87 -9.45 -2.12 -14.54
C ARG A 87 -7.95 -1.89 -14.70
N GLY A 88 -7.55 -0.70 -15.14
CA GLY A 88 -6.16 -0.36 -15.48
C GLY A 88 -5.29 0.12 -14.31
N THR A 89 -5.86 0.39 -13.14
CA THR A 89 -5.14 0.92 -11.97
C THR A 89 -4.81 -0.17 -10.95
N SER A 90 -4.01 0.15 -9.93
CA SER A 90 -3.63 -0.81 -8.88
C SER A 90 -4.72 -1.08 -7.87
N GLU A 91 -5.71 -0.19 -7.77
CA GLU A 91 -6.77 -0.24 -6.75
C GLU A 91 -6.20 -0.15 -5.30
N LEU A 92 -4.94 0.27 -5.10
CA LEU A 92 -4.31 0.29 -3.77
C LEU A 92 -4.66 1.51 -2.88
N SER A 93 -5.43 2.48 -3.38
CA SER A 93 -5.69 3.72 -2.64
C SER A 93 -6.31 3.55 -1.24
N PRO A 94 -7.34 2.70 -1.00
CA PRO A 94 -7.87 2.54 0.35
C PRO A 94 -6.86 1.88 1.30
N TYR A 95 -6.07 0.93 0.80
CA TYR A 95 -5.04 0.24 1.57
C TYR A 95 -3.89 1.17 1.99
N LEU A 96 -3.47 2.05 1.07
CA LEU A 96 -2.47 3.09 1.37
C LEU A 96 -3.01 4.12 2.37
N ALA A 97 -4.26 4.55 2.22
CA ALA A 97 -4.88 5.53 3.12
C ALA A 97 -5.02 5.01 4.55
N LEU A 98 -5.32 3.71 4.71
CA LEU A 98 -5.48 3.05 6.01
C LEU A 98 -4.16 2.48 6.57
N GLY A 99 -3.05 2.59 5.84
CA GLY A 99 -1.75 2.10 6.28
C GLY A 99 -1.60 0.58 6.26
N MET A 100 -2.51 -0.15 5.60
CA MET A 100 -2.42 -1.61 5.42
C MET A 100 -1.26 -2.02 4.51
N ILE A 101 -0.77 -1.09 3.69
CA ILE A 101 0.47 -1.23 2.93
C ILE A 101 1.18 0.11 2.88
N SER A 102 2.50 0.10 3.01
CA SER A 102 3.33 1.30 2.96
C SER A 102 3.79 1.63 1.54
N HIS A 103 4.04 2.91 1.27
CA HIS A 103 4.62 3.34 0.00
C HIS A 103 5.98 2.68 -0.28
N ARG A 104 6.76 2.33 0.76
CA ARG A 104 8.05 1.64 0.63
C ARG A 104 7.87 0.21 0.12
N GLN A 105 6.84 -0.50 0.59
CA GLN A 105 6.52 -1.84 0.08
C GLN A 105 6.15 -1.78 -1.40
N CYS A 106 5.30 -0.81 -1.78
CA CYS A 106 4.95 -0.59 -3.18
C CYS A 106 6.18 -0.31 -4.05
N LEU A 107 7.07 0.58 -3.60
CA LEU A 107 8.27 0.94 -4.36
C LEU A 107 9.23 -0.24 -4.52
N GLN A 108 9.51 -0.98 -3.44
CA GLN A 108 10.39 -2.16 -3.49
C GLN A 108 9.83 -3.23 -4.43
N ALA A 109 8.52 -3.48 -4.40
CA ALA A 109 7.89 -4.44 -5.30
C ALA A 109 8.01 -4.01 -6.78
N VAL A 110 7.79 -2.72 -7.08
CA VAL A 110 7.96 -2.18 -8.44
C VAL A 110 9.42 -2.29 -8.89
N MET A 111 10.38 -1.96 -8.01
CA MET A 111 11.81 -2.06 -8.31
C MET A 111 12.24 -3.51 -8.58
N ALA A 112 11.72 -4.46 -7.80
CA ALA A 112 11.98 -5.89 -8.00
C ALA A 112 11.44 -6.40 -9.34
N GLU A 113 10.23 -5.98 -9.73
CA GLU A 113 9.62 -6.36 -11.02
C GLU A 113 10.30 -5.71 -12.23
N ASN A 114 10.84 -4.50 -12.08
CA ASN A 114 11.52 -3.77 -13.16
C ASN A 114 13.02 -4.07 -13.28
N GLY A 115 13.59 -4.91 -12.39
CA GLY A 115 15.01 -5.29 -12.43
C GLY A 115 15.98 -4.28 -11.79
N GLY A 116 15.51 -3.38 -10.93
CA GLY A 116 16.34 -2.40 -10.20
C GLY A 116 15.99 -0.93 -10.48
N ILE A 117 16.86 -0.01 -10.02
CA ILE A 117 16.87 1.42 -10.40
C ILE A 117 17.51 1.57 -11.78
#